data_AF-A0A3G2IAL1-F1
#
_entry.id   AF-A0A3G2IAL1-F1
#
_cell.length_a   1.000
_cell.length_b   1.000
_cell.length_c   1.000
_cell.angle_alpha   90.00
_cell.angle_beta   90.00
_cell.angle_gamma   90.00
#
_symmetry.space_group_name_H-M   'P 1'
#
loop_
_entity.id
_entity.type
_entity.pdbx_description
1 polymer ?
#
loop_
_entity_poly.entity_id
_entity_poly.type
_entity_poly.pdbx_seq_one_letter_code
_entity_poly.pdbx_strand_id
1 'polypeptide(L)' 'MKTPIEMLEIISAEIIENTTLLELIYKNSAEEPQVDCSIACLLRSLCKTREKIEHYVEICINNQRK' A
#
# COMPACT_ATOMS: atom_id res chain seq x y z
N MET A 1 0.77 -20.18 6.90
CA MET A 1 1.50 -18.96 6.51
C MET A 1 1.17 -18.69 5.06
N LYS A 2 0.98 -17.43 4.66
CA LYS A 2 0.84 -17.11 3.23
C LYS A 2 2.12 -17.51 2.50
N THR A 3 2.00 -17.98 1.26
CA THR A 3 3.15 -18.19 0.38
C THR A 3 3.72 -16.83 -0.07
N PRO A 4 4.99 -16.77 -0.52
CA PRO A 4 5.55 -15.55 -1.09
C PRO A 4 4.73 -15.00 -2.26
N ILE A 5 4.10 -15.87 -3.06
CA ILE A 5 3.22 -15.47 -4.17
C ILE A 5 1.98 -14.75 -3.64
N GLU A 6 1.27 -15.35 -2.67
CA GLU A 6 0.08 -14.73 -2.06
C GLU A 6 0.42 -13.40 -1.36
N MET A 7 1.62 -13.29 -0.78
CA MET A 7 2.11 -12.03 -0.21
C MET A 7 2.28 -10.95 -1.28
N LEU A 8 2.87 -11.29 -2.42
CA LEU A 8 3.06 -10.36 -3.55
C LEU A 8 1.74 -9.96 -4.21
N GLU A 9 0.79 -10.88 -4.34
CA GLU A 9 -0.56 -10.60 -4.86
C GLU A 9 -1.28 -9.55 -4.01
N ILE A 10 -1.18 -9.65 -2.68
CA ILE A 10 -1.75 -8.67 -1.75
C ILE A 10 -1.11 -7.29 -1.92
N ILE A 11 0.22 -7.24 -1.99
CA ILE A 11 0.94 -5.97 -2.18
C ILE A 11 0.60 -5.34 -3.53
N SER A 12 0.47 -6.16 -4.59
CA SER A 12 0.06 -5.70 -5.91
C SER A 12 -1.34 -5.06 -5.88
N ALA A 13 -2.31 -5.72 -5.23
CA ALA A 13 -3.66 -5.18 -5.07
C ALA A 13 -3.67 -3.84 -4.33
N GLU A 14 -2.92 -3.73 -3.24
CA GLU A 14 -2.82 -2.48 -2.47
C GLU A 14 -2.14 -1.35 -3.26
N ILE A 15 -1.13 -1.66 -4.08
CA ILE A 15 -0.49 -0.67 -4.95
C ILE A 15 -1.50 -0.18 -6.01
N ILE A 16 -2.31 -1.07 -6.58
CA ILE A 16 -3.37 -0.71 -7.52
C ILE A 16 -4.37 0.24 -6.85
N GLU A 17 -4.86 -0.10 -5.66
CA GLU A 17 -5.79 0.74 -4.89
C GLU A 17 -5.21 2.13 -4.58
N ASN A 18 -3.95 2.19 -4.11
CA ASN A 18 -3.25 3.44 -3.85
C ASN A 18 -3.08 4.29 -5.13
N THR A 19 -2.81 3.64 -6.27
CA THR A 19 -2.67 4.33 -7.57
C THR A 19 -4.01 4.90 -8.02
N THR A 20 -5.10 4.13 -7.90
CA THR A 20 -6.46 4.61 -8.20
C THR A 20 -6.86 5.78 -7.31
N LEU A 21 -6.52 5.75 -6.01
CA LEU A 21 -6.77 6.87 -5.10
C LEU A 21 -5.97 8.11 -5.50
N LEU A 22 -4.70 7.95 -5.88
CA LEU A 22 -3.88 9.07 -6.36
C LEU A 22 -4.46 9.71 -7.64
N GLU A 23 -4.94 8.90 -8.59
CA GLU A 23 -5.62 9.40 -9.78
C GLU A 23 -6.89 10.19 -9.43
N LEU A 24 -7.66 9.73 -8.45
CA LEU A 24 -8.85 10.44 -7.97
C LEU A 24 -8.48 11.77 -7.32
N ILE A 25 -7.44 11.79 -6.47
CA ILE A 25 -6.92 13.02 -5.85
C ILE A 25 -6.50 14.02 -6.92
N TYR A 26 -5.74 13.57 -7.92
CA TYR A 26 -5.25 14.43 -9.00
C TYR A 26 -6.40 15.05 -9.79
N LYS A 27 -7.44 14.27 -10.13
CA LYS A 27 -8.63 14.75 -10.85
C LYS A 27 -9.43 15.80 -10.08
N ASN A 28 -9.44 15.72 -8.75
CA ASN A 28 -10.18 16.63 -7.87
C ASN A 28 -9.28 17.70 -7.23
N SER A 29 -8.04 17.86 -7.68
CA SER A 29 -7.03 18.74 -7.06
C SER A 29 -7.42 20.23 -7.00
N ALA A 30 -8.38 20.67 -7.82
CA ALA A 30 -8.91 22.03 -7.79
C ALA A 30 -9.91 22.29 -6.65
N GLU A 31 -10.37 21.26 -5.93
CA GLU A 31 -11.30 21.36 -4.80
C GLU A 31 -10.54 21.39 -3.46
N GLU A 32 -9.97 22.55 -3.11
CA GLU A 32 -8.95 22.72 -2.06
C GLU A 32 -9.18 21.95 -0.72
N PRO A 33 -10.38 21.90 -0.11
CA PRO A 33 -10.53 21.25 1.20
C PRO A 33 -10.57 19.72 1.15
N GLN A 34 -10.99 19.10 0.05
CA GLN A 34 -11.14 17.64 -0.05
C GLN A 34 -9.82 16.94 -0.39
N VAL A 35 -8.89 17.69 -0.99
CA VAL A 35 -7.61 17.19 -1.47
C VAL A 35 -6.70 16.84 -0.31
N ASP A 36 -6.59 17.69 0.71
CA ASP A 36 -5.75 17.44 1.89
C ASP A 36 -6.18 16.18 2.66
N CYS A 37 -7.49 15.99 2.86
CA CYS A 37 -8.03 14.81 3.52
C CYS A 37 -7.71 13.54 2.72
N SER A 38 -7.90 13.59 1.40
CA SER A 38 -7.64 12.45 0.50
C SER A 38 -6.15 12.11 0.41
N ILE A 39 -5.26 13.12 0.40
CA ILE A 39 -3.81 12.94 0.47
C ILE A 39 -3.41 12.28 1.80
N ALA A 40 -3.98 12.72 2.93
CA ALA A 40 -3.71 12.10 4.22
C ALA A 40 -4.16 10.62 4.27
N CYS A 41 -5.26 10.28 3.60
CA CYS A 41 -5.71 8.90 3.42
C CYS A 41 -4.72 8.08 2.58
N LEU A 42 -4.27 8.62 1.44
CA LEU A 42 -3.29 7.97 0.57
C LEU A 42 -1.97 7.71 1.31
N LEU A 43 -1.44 8.71 2.01
CA LEU A 43 -0.18 8.57 2.76
C LEU A 43 -0.27 7.47 3.82
N ARG A 44 -1.39 7.41 4.56
CA ARG A 44 -1.61 6.37 5.57
C ARG A 44 -1.70 4.98 4.95
N SER A 45 -2.35 4.86 3.80
CA SER A 45 -2.46 3.60 3.07
C SER A 45 -1.09 3.12 2.59
N LEU A 46 -0.31 4.00 1.95
CA LEU A 46 1.06 3.70 1.51
C LEU A 46 1.98 3.30 2.68
N CYS A 47 1.90 3.98 3.83
CA CYS A 47 2.65 3.60 5.02
C CYS A 47 2.31 2.18 5.50
N LYS A 48 1.02 1.82 5.52
CA LYS A 48 0.58 0.47 5.90
C LYS A 48 1.05 -0.59 4.91
N THR A 49 1.02 -0.29 3.61
CA THR A 49 1.55 -1.19 2.58
C THR A 49 3.05 -1.41 2.77
N ARG A 50 3.83 -0.35 3.07
CA ARG A 50 5.26 -0.48 3.39
C ARG A 50 5.51 -1.35 4.62
N GLU A 51 4.83 -1.07 5.73
CA GLU A 51 4.95 -1.86 6.97
C GLU A 51 4.64 -3.34 6.74
N LYS A 52 3.66 -3.64 5.89
CA LYS A 52 3.30 -5.01 5.50
C LYS A 52 4.39 -5.68 4.66
N ILE A 53 5.01 -4.96 3.72
CA ILE A 53 6.15 -5.45 2.95
C ILE A 53 7.30 -5.80 3.88
N GLU A 54 7.65 -4.91 4.81
CA GLU A 54 8.72 -5.12 5.80
C GLU A 54 8.46 -6.40 6.60
N HIS A 55 7.24 -6.58 7.09
CA HIS A 55 6.84 -7.80 7.80
C HIS A 55 6.93 -9.07 6.93
N TYR A 56 6.51 -9.01 5.66
CA TYR A 56 6.63 -10.14 4.75
C TYR A 56 8.09 -10.50 4.44
N VAL A 57 8.97 -9.51 4.32
CA VAL A 57 10.42 -9.73 4.17
C VAL A 57 10.98 -10.47 5.40
N GLU A 58 10.60 -10.06 6.61
CA GLU A 58 11.02 -10.76 7.84
C GLU A 58 10.56 -12.22 7.86
N ILE A 59 9.32 -12.51 7.47
CA ILE A 59 8.81 -13.88 7.38
C ILE A 59 9.63 -14.70 6.37
N CYS A 60 9.90 -14.13 5.19
CA CYS A 60 10.70 -14.79 4.17
C CYS A 60 12.11 -15.11 4.66
N ILE A 61 12.79 -14.17 5.30
CA ILE A 61 14.14 -14.37 5.88
C ILE A 61 14.11 -15.48 6.93
N ASN A 62 13.11 -15.48 7.82
CA ASN A 62 13.00 -16.46 8.89
C ASN A 62 12.68 -17.88 8.36
N ASN A 63 11.95 -17.98 7.24
CA ASN A 63 11.65 -19.25 6.61
C ASN A 63 12.85 -19.84 5.83
N GLN A 64 13.83 -19.02 5.42
CA GLN A 64 15.07 -19.50 4.79
C GLN A 64 16.10 -20.04 5.79
N ARG A 65 15.98 -19.69 7.08
CA ARG A 65 16.88 -20.15 8.15
C ARG A 65 16.44 -21.45 8.83
N LYS A 66 15.26 -21.96 8.48
CA LYS A 66 14.70 -23.23 8.96
C LYS A 66 14.91 -24.31 7.93
#